data_AF-A0A0R0M6V4-F1
#
_entry.id   AF-A0A0R0M6V4-F1
#
_cell.length_a   1.000
_cell.length_b   1.000
_cell.length_c   1.000
_cell.angle_alpha   90.00
_cell.angle_beta   90.00
_cell.angle_gamma   90.00
#
_symmetry.space_group_name_H-M   'P 1'
#
loop_
_entity.id
_entity.type
_entity.pdbx_description
1 polymer ?
#
loop_
_entity_poly.entity_id
_entity_poly.type
_entity_poly.pdbx_seq_one_letter_code
_entity_poly.pdbx_strand_id
1 'polypeptide(L)'
;MNIKIRKRKMLFLIAMGLAVAIFTIGVVIAQTRMQTQSTGSTTTSVESVGQNTAPETPSTNLNPQPQSTDTKEPVKENTLPETPKTKLNSQAQLSINGIGPVRVGMNIPEAAAAAQGTRLYVSYAGNDSCYYLEAEGRLKGISFMVTKDEEKGRQQNITSDAIARIDINSPKITTVSGAKIGDTEEKIKSLYPPEQIEVKTHEYNPKGHYLIFVPKEQTDNKYRVVFETDGKQVTSFRSGKLPEVGYVEGCS
;
A
#
# COMPACT_ATOMS: atom_id res chain seq x y z
N MET A 1 64.48 21.05 -36.49
CA MET A 1 64.80 19.63 -36.74
C MET A 1 63.49 18.89 -36.92
N ASN A 2 63.31 18.11 -38.00
CA ASN A 2 62.02 17.50 -38.36
C ASN A 2 62.03 15.99 -38.10
N ILE A 3 61.04 15.45 -37.38
CA ILE A 3 60.76 14.01 -37.30
C ILE A 3 59.27 13.76 -37.48
N LYS A 4 58.91 12.98 -38.51
CA LYS A 4 57.57 12.40 -38.70
C LYS A 4 57.57 10.98 -38.14
N ILE A 5 56.52 10.60 -37.41
CA ILE A 5 56.22 9.18 -37.12
C ILE A 5 54.82 8.84 -37.68
N ARG A 6 54.63 7.57 -38.10
CA ARG A 6 53.58 7.14 -39.03
C ARG A 6 52.28 6.72 -38.36
N LYS A 7 51.19 6.90 -39.13
CA LYS A 7 49.88 6.24 -38.97
C LYS A 7 50.03 4.73 -38.72
N ARG A 8 49.16 4.17 -37.87
CA ARG A 8 48.57 2.84 -38.12
C ARG A 8 47.05 2.97 -38.17
N LYS A 9 46.44 2.34 -39.16
CA LYS A 9 44.98 2.12 -39.23
C LYS A 9 44.66 0.90 -38.38
N MET A 10 43.49 0.88 -37.75
CA MET A 10 42.83 -0.37 -37.39
C MET A 10 41.37 -0.25 -37.83
N LEU A 11 40.93 -1.20 -38.65
CA LEU A 11 39.63 -1.24 -39.29
C LEU A 11 39.14 -2.67 -39.18
N PHE A 12 38.03 -2.91 -38.47
CA PHE A 12 37.32 -4.17 -38.53
C PHE A 12 35.82 -3.93 -38.64
N LEU A 13 35.23 -4.56 -39.66
CA LEU A 13 33.83 -4.50 -40.02
C LEU A 13 33.19 -5.84 -39.64
N ILE A 14 32.13 -5.83 -38.84
CA ILE A 14 31.12 -6.89 -38.75
C ILE A 14 29.79 -6.14 -38.60
N ALA A 15 29.15 -5.78 -39.72
CA ALA A 15 28.25 -6.59 -40.54
C ALA A 15 26.79 -6.45 -40.08
N MET A 16 25.97 -5.85 -40.95
CA MET A 16 24.55 -5.53 -40.69
C MET A 16 23.66 -6.32 -41.64
N GLY A 17 22.79 -7.16 -41.09
CA GLY A 17 21.87 -8.05 -41.80
C GLY A 17 21.40 -9.18 -40.86
N LEU A 18 20.29 -9.86 -41.10
CA LEU A 18 19.33 -9.73 -42.22
C LEU A 18 17.94 -10.16 -41.72
N ALA A 19 16.88 -9.47 -42.12
CA ALA A 19 15.50 -9.85 -41.80
C ALA A 19 14.52 -9.38 -42.90
N VAL A 20 14.58 -10.00 -44.07
CA VAL A 20 13.60 -9.82 -45.15
C VAL A 20 12.68 -11.04 -45.15
N ALA A 21 11.37 -10.79 -45.15
CA ALA A 21 10.37 -11.86 -45.14
C ALA A 21 10.26 -12.57 -46.50
N ILE A 22 10.04 -13.89 -46.48
CA ILE A 22 9.62 -14.68 -47.63
C ILE A 22 8.37 -15.45 -47.20
N PHE A 23 7.25 -15.21 -47.88
CA PHE A 23 5.94 -15.72 -47.48
C PHE A 23 5.13 -16.13 -48.72
N THR A 24 5.29 -17.36 -49.20
CA THR A 24 4.56 -17.89 -50.36
C THR A 24 4.38 -19.41 -50.28
N ILE A 25 3.11 -19.86 -50.31
CA ILE A 25 2.57 -21.06 -51.01
C ILE A 25 3.26 -22.41 -50.69
N GLY A 26 2.59 -23.51 -50.33
CA GLY A 26 1.19 -23.96 -50.26
C GLY A 26 1.24 -25.48 -49.92
N VAL A 27 0.20 -26.29 -49.69
CA VAL A 27 -1.14 -26.42 -50.29
C VAL A 27 -1.94 -27.44 -49.42
N VAL A 28 -3.28 -27.35 -49.42
CA VAL A 28 -4.34 -28.38 -49.16
C VAL A 28 -3.85 -29.77 -48.65
N ILE A 29 -4.35 -30.32 -47.54
CA ILE A 29 -5.70 -30.91 -47.24
C ILE A 29 -5.95 -30.72 -45.71
N ALA A 30 -7.13 -30.55 -45.11
CA ALA A 30 -8.54 -30.86 -45.46
C ALA A 30 -9.56 -29.79 -44.98
N GLN A 31 -10.87 -30.12 -45.02
CA GLN A 31 -11.92 -29.57 -44.14
C GLN A 31 -12.82 -30.71 -43.64
N THR A 32 -13.17 -30.72 -42.35
CA THR A 32 -14.31 -31.52 -41.84
C THR A 32 -15.11 -30.70 -40.84
N ARG A 33 -16.25 -30.15 -41.28
CA ARG A 33 -17.33 -29.75 -40.36
C ARG A 33 -18.11 -31.00 -39.97
N MET A 34 -18.38 -31.18 -38.69
CA MET A 34 -19.55 -31.95 -38.25
C MET A 34 -20.35 -31.14 -37.22
N GLN A 35 -21.66 -31.17 -37.39
CA GLN A 35 -22.64 -30.65 -36.42
C GLN A 35 -23.36 -31.84 -35.81
N THR A 36 -23.31 -31.97 -34.49
CA THR A 36 -24.22 -32.77 -33.68
C THR A 36 -24.18 -32.15 -32.28
N GLN A 37 -25.18 -31.36 -31.86
CA GLN A 37 -26.53 -31.79 -31.44
C GLN A 37 -26.54 -32.86 -30.34
N SER A 38 -26.72 -32.37 -29.11
CA SER A 38 -27.82 -32.76 -28.21
C SER A 38 -28.14 -34.25 -28.03
N THR A 39 -27.45 -34.86 -27.07
CA THR A 39 -28.10 -35.70 -26.04
C THR A 39 -27.59 -35.22 -24.67
N GLY A 40 -28.31 -35.38 -23.56
CA GLY A 40 -29.58 -36.09 -23.36
C GLY A 40 -29.50 -37.06 -22.19
N SER A 41 -29.20 -36.56 -20.98
CA SER A 41 -29.11 -37.38 -19.76
C SER A 41 -30.35 -37.21 -18.89
N THR A 42 -31.16 -38.26 -18.82
CA THR A 42 -32.42 -38.29 -18.07
C THR A 42 -32.20 -38.43 -16.56
N THR A 43 -33.10 -37.81 -15.80
CA THR A 43 -33.41 -38.04 -14.39
C THR A 43 -33.20 -39.47 -13.89
N THR A 44 -32.63 -39.62 -12.70
CA THR A 44 -33.13 -40.62 -11.72
C THR A 44 -32.96 -40.06 -10.31
N SER A 45 -34.09 -39.86 -9.63
CA SER A 45 -34.19 -39.48 -8.23
C SER A 45 -34.39 -40.73 -7.35
N VAL A 46 -33.78 -40.78 -6.18
CA VAL A 46 -34.21 -41.68 -5.10
C VAL A 46 -34.08 -40.98 -3.75
N GLU A 47 -34.90 -41.40 -2.78
CA GLU A 47 -35.30 -40.64 -1.61
C GLU A 47 -35.37 -41.54 -0.36
N SER A 48 -34.91 -41.01 0.79
CA SER A 48 -35.22 -41.37 2.19
C SER A 48 -34.15 -40.69 3.08
N VAL A 49 -34.46 -39.90 4.11
CA VAL A 49 -35.38 -40.05 5.26
C VAL A 49 -34.81 -41.00 6.33
N GLY A 50 -34.49 -40.42 7.49
CA GLY A 50 -33.92 -41.11 8.65
C GLY A 50 -33.84 -40.18 9.87
N GLN A 51 -34.98 -39.86 10.47
CA GLN A 51 -35.02 -39.18 11.77
C GLN A 51 -34.61 -40.16 12.89
N ASN A 52 -34.06 -39.65 13.98
CA ASN A 52 -34.30 -40.22 15.31
C ASN A 52 -34.09 -39.18 16.42
N THR A 53 -34.78 -39.37 17.53
CA THR A 53 -34.97 -38.36 18.60
C THR A 53 -34.31 -38.79 19.90
N ALA A 54 -33.95 -37.83 20.76
CA ALA A 54 -33.40 -38.07 22.09
C ALA A 54 -34.42 -38.66 23.08
N PRO A 55 -33.93 -39.17 24.24
CA PRO A 55 -34.57 -38.83 25.50
C PRO A 55 -33.60 -38.44 26.64
N GLU A 56 -34.10 -37.63 27.58
CA GLU A 56 -33.57 -37.44 28.95
C GLU A 56 -34.17 -38.54 29.88
N THR A 57 -33.95 -38.67 31.20
CA THR A 57 -33.24 -37.88 32.25
C THR A 57 -32.53 -38.95 33.18
N PRO A 58 -32.41 -38.93 34.55
CA PRO A 58 -32.67 -37.95 35.63
C PRO A 58 -31.40 -37.63 36.47
N SER A 59 -31.54 -37.41 37.79
CA SER A 59 -30.49 -36.99 38.75
C SER A 59 -30.21 -38.04 39.85
N THR A 60 -29.16 -37.83 40.67
CA THR A 60 -29.13 -37.98 42.16
C THR A 60 -27.88 -37.26 42.73
N ASN A 61 -27.81 -37.04 44.04
CA ASN A 61 -26.96 -36.09 44.77
C ASN A 61 -26.24 -36.76 45.98
N LEU A 62 -25.09 -36.23 46.45
CA LEU A 62 -24.70 -35.95 47.86
C LEU A 62 -23.18 -36.08 48.20
N ASN A 63 -22.54 -34.95 48.56
CA ASN A 63 -21.60 -34.70 49.68
C ASN A 63 -20.35 -35.63 49.96
N PRO A 64 -19.36 -35.23 50.82
CA PRO A 64 -19.08 -33.91 51.41
C PRO A 64 -17.62 -33.39 51.21
N GLN A 65 -17.41 -32.14 51.60
CA GLN A 65 -16.12 -31.43 51.71
C GLN A 65 -15.21 -31.97 52.83
N PRO A 66 -13.87 -31.99 52.61
CA PRO A 66 -12.88 -31.66 53.64
C PRO A 66 -12.25 -30.29 53.35
N GLN A 67 -12.22 -29.44 54.37
CA GLN A 67 -11.65 -28.10 54.31
C GLN A 67 -10.20 -28.14 54.80
N SER A 68 -9.25 -27.61 54.01
CA SER A 68 -7.92 -27.29 54.51
C SER A 68 -7.46 -25.94 53.97
N THR A 69 -7.11 -25.05 54.89
CA THR A 69 -6.50 -23.75 54.61
C THR A 69 -5.00 -23.92 54.44
N ASP A 70 -4.43 -23.37 53.36
CA ASP A 70 -3.05 -22.90 53.42
C ASP A 70 -2.88 -21.63 52.57
N THR A 71 -1.87 -20.85 52.92
CA THR A 71 -1.64 -19.48 52.44
C THR A 71 -0.76 -19.48 51.21
N LYS A 72 -1.15 -18.72 50.17
CA LYS A 72 -0.25 -18.40 49.07
C LYS A 72 -0.42 -16.97 48.58
N GLU A 73 0.70 -16.28 48.44
CA GLU A 73 0.77 -14.92 47.90
C GLU A 73 0.21 -14.83 46.47
N PRO A 74 -0.27 -13.65 46.04
CA PRO A 74 -0.68 -13.43 44.66
C PRO A 74 0.54 -13.55 43.74
N VAL A 75 0.63 -14.67 43.00
CA VAL A 75 1.60 -14.83 41.92
C VAL A 75 1.32 -13.75 40.89
N LYS A 76 2.24 -12.78 40.80
CA LYS A 76 2.16 -11.69 39.84
C LYS A 76 2.32 -12.27 38.43
N GLU A 77 1.20 -12.45 37.75
CA GLU A 77 1.20 -12.98 36.38
C GLU A 77 1.96 -12.01 35.46
N ASN A 78 3.05 -12.51 34.87
CA ASN A 78 3.80 -11.77 33.86
C ASN A 78 2.99 -11.78 32.57
N THR A 79 2.06 -10.83 32.44
CA THR A 79 1.35 -10.55 31.18
C THR A 79 2.38 -10.30 30.08
N LEU A 80 2.52 -11.28 29.19
CA LEU A 80 3.27 -11.14 27.94
C LEU A 80 2.68 -9.93 27.19
N PRO A 81 3.49 -8.95 26.75
CA PRO A 81 2.97 -7.66 26.32
C PRO A 81 2.06 -7.79 25.10
N GLU A 82 0.80 -7.37 25.26
CA GLU A 82 -0.20 -7.35 24.18
C GLU A 82 0.30 -6.58 22.96
N THR A 83 0.09 -7.14 21.77
CA THR A 83 0.66 -6.65 20.50
C THR A 83 0.12 -5.25 20.14
N PRO A 84 0.91 -4.15 20.27
CA PRO A 84 0.38 -2.81 20.05
C PRO A 84 0.43 -2.41 18.56
N LYS A 85 -0.50 -1.51 18.16
CA LYS A 85 -0.57 -0.77 16.87
C LYS A 85 -1.49 -1.30 15.74
N THR A 86 -2.41 -2.24 15.99
CA THR A 86 -3.27 -2.78 14.92
C THR A 86 -4.19 -1.75 14.25
N LYS A 87 -4.85 -0.85 15.00
CA LYS A 87 -5.86 0.10 14.48
C LYS A 87 -5.29 1.49 14.11
N LEU A 88 -5.78 2.08 13.01
CA LEU A 88 -5.57 3.51 12.71
C LEU A 88 -6.19 4.40 13.80
N ASN A 89 -5.36 5.22 14.45
CA ASN A 89 -5.76 6.05 15.60
C ASN A 89 -4.87 7.31 15.69
N SER A 90 -5.15 8.21 16.64
CA SER A 90 -4.46 9.50 16.79
C SER A 90 -3.01 9.42 17.26
N GLN A 91 -2.50 8.22 17.51
CA GLN A 91 -1.11 7.90 17.84
C GLN A 91 -0.43 7.08 16.72
N ALA A 92 -1.11 6.88 15.58
CA ALA A 92 -0.51 6.31 14.38
C ALA A 92 0.52 7.28 13.80
N GLN A 93 1.68 6.74 13.43
CA GLN A 93 2.76 7.51 12.81
C GLN A 93 2.82 7.23 11.31
N LEU A 94 3.19 8.24 10.52
CA LEU A 94 3.41 8.12 9.08
C LEU A 94 4.76 7.41 8.82
N SER A 95 4.71 6.25 8.19
CA SER A 95 5.87 5.63 7.54
C SER A 95 5.99 6.11 6.09
N ILE A 96 7.08 5.77 5.41
CA ILE A 96 7.29 6.12 4.00
C ILE A 96 6.22 5.54 3.05
N ASN A 97 5.49 4.51 3.50
CA ASN A 97 4.56 3.72 2.70
C ASN A 97 3.22 3.43 3.42
N GLY A 98 2.87 4.15 4.48
CA GLY A 98 1.69 3.83 5.28
C GLY A 98 1.45 4.69 6.52
N ILE A 99 0.30 4.51 7.16
CA ILE A 99 -0.02 5.08 8.47
C ILE A 99 -0.81 4.06 9.31
N GLY A 100 -0.28 3.72 10.49
CA GLY A 100 -0.83 2.63 11.32
C GLY A 100 -0.89 1.31 10.52
N PRO A 101 -2.08 0.74 10.26
CA PRO A 101 -2.27 -0.43 9.40
C PRO A 101 -2.42 -0.12 7.90
N VAL A 102 -2.81 1.09 7.51
CA VAL A 102 -3.10 1.42 6.09
C VAL A 102 -1.78 1.57 5.31
N ARG A 103 -1.72 1.07 4.08
CA ARG A 103 -0.52 1.06 3.23
C ARG A 103 -0.81 1.64 1.85
N VAL A 104 0.22 2.27 1.28
CA VAL A 104 0.30 2.58 -0.16
C VAL A 104 0.25 1.26 -0.94
N GLY A 105 -0.55 1.21 -2.00
CA GLY A 105 -0.84 0.00 -2.77
C GLY A 105 -2.00 -0.86 -2.24
N MET A 106 -2.63 -0.52 -1.12
CA MET A 106 -3.91 -1.12 -0.74
C MET A 106 -5.02 -0.63 -1.67
N ASN A 107 -5.90 -1.53 -2.10
CA ASN A 107 -7.16 -1.12 -2.75
C ASN A 107 -8.16 -0.56 -1.72
N ILE A 108 -9.27 0.02 -2.18
CA ILE A 108 -10.21 0.70 -1.28
C ILE A 108 -10.86 -0.23 -0.24
N PRO A 109 -11.31 -1.46 -0.57
CA PRO A 109 -11.73 -2.44 0.44
C PRO A 109 -10.64 -2.80 1.46
N GLU A 110 -9.40 -3.03 1.02
CA GLU A 110 -8.26 -3.32 1.90
C GLU A 110 -7.95 -2.16 2.85
N ALA A 111 -7.95 -0.92 2.34
CA ALA A 111 -7.70 0.28 3.13
C ALA A 111 -8.82 0.55 4.15
N ALA A 112 -10.08 0.37 3.76
CA ALA A 112 -11.24 0.51 4.66
C ALA A 112 -11.25 -0.56 5.76
N ALA A 113 -10.93 -1.81 5.42
CA ALA A 113 -10.77 -2.89 6.41
C ALA A 113 -9.61 -2.59 7.38
N ALA A 114 -8.45 -2.18 6.84
CA ALA A 114 -7.29 -1.79 7.64
C ALA A 114 -7.61 -0.63 8.61
N ALA A 115 -8.42 0.35 8.19
CA ALA A 115 -8.82 1.50 9.01
C ALA A 115 -9.64 1.15 10.28
N GLN A 116 -10.14 -0.08 10.41
CA GLN A 116 -10.71 -0.69 11.63
C GLN A 116 -11.74 0.20 12.35
N GLY A 117 -12.83 0.53 11.66
CA GLY A 117 -13.90 1.36 12.22
C GLY A 117 -13.59 2.86 12.28
N THR A 118 -12.55 3.31 11.59
CA THR A 118 -12.47 4.68 11.09
C THR A 118 -13.13 4.70 9.71
N ARG A 119 -14.17 5.51 9.51
CA ARG A 119 -14.74 5.69 8.17
C ARG A 119 -13.76 6.51 7.31
N LEU A 120 -13.60 6.09 6.07
CA LEU A 120 -12.95 6.85 5.00
C LEU A 120 -14.05 7.30 4.05
N TYR A 121 -14.08 8.58 3.69
CA TYR A 121 -15.09 9.16 2.78
C TYR A 121 -14.41 9.93 1.65
N VAL A 122 -15.02 9.93 0.46
CA VAL A 122 -14.54 10.77 -0.66
C VAL A 122 -14.69 12.24 -0.27
N SER A 123 -13.57 12.94 -0.13
CA SER A 123 -13.51 14.35 0.28
C SER A 123 -13.30 15.30 -0.91
N TYR A 124 -12.67 14.80 -1.97
CA TYR A 124 -12.49 15.48 -3.25
C TYR A 124 -12.37 14.43 -4.36
N ALA A 125 -12.90 14.70 -5.55
CA ALA A 125 -12.66 13.91 -6.75
C ALA A 125 -12.44 14.85 -7.94
N GLY A 126 -11.24 14.81 -8.51
CA GLY A 126 -10.93 15.59 -9.72
C GLY A 126 -11.38 14.84 -10.98
N ASN A 127 -11.20 13.52 -10.98
CA ASN A 127 -11.72 12.60 -12.00
C ASN A 127 -11.76 11.16 -11.48
N ASP A 128 -12.38 10.24 -12.24
CA ASP A 128 -12.53 8.82 -11.90
C ASP A 128 -11.20 8.05 -11.73
N SER A 129 -10.05 8.66 -12.02
CA SER A 129 -8.71 8.09 -11.89
C SER A 129 -7.79 8.83 -10.91
N CYS A 130 -8.23 9.94 -10.32
CA CYS A 130 -7.55 10.61 -9.20
C CYS A 130 -8.57 11.28 -8.27
N TYR A 131 -8.68 10.77 -7.04
CA TYR A 131 -9.54 11.32 -6.00
C TYR A 131 -8.92 11.15 -4.61
N TYR A 132 -9.51 11.80 -3.61
CA TYR A 132 -9.09 11.72 -2.21
C TYR A 132 -10.16 11.10 -1.32
N LEU A 133 -9.72 10.23 -0.42
CA LEU A 133 -10.45 9.88 0.79
C LEU A 133 -9.93 10.69 1.98
N GLU A 134 -10.78 11.06 2.94
CA GLU A 134 -10.37 11.61 4.24
C GLU A 134 -10.82 10.71 5.40
N ALA A 135 -10.03 10.65 6.48
CA ALA A 135 -10.35 9.92 7.70
C ALA A 135 -11.24 10.74 8.65
N GLU A 136 -12.29 10.12 9.16
CA GLU A 136 -13.36 10.83 9.88
C GLU A 136 -13.06 11.17 11.36
N GLY A 137 -13.85 12.11 11.89
CA GLY A 137 -13.91 12.41 13.32
C GLY A 137 -12.56 12.88 13.91
N ARG A 138 -12.01 12.09 14.85
CA ARG A 138 -10.76 12.44 15.55
C ARG A 138 -9.51 12.38 14.66
N LEU A 139 -9.63 11.85 13.45
CA LEU A 139 -8.55 11.65 12.47
C LEU A 139 -8.61 12.62 11.28
N LYS A 140 -9.49 13.63 11.34
CA LYS A 140 -9.56 14.70 10.34
C LYS A 140 -8.18 15.33 10.08
N GLY A 141 -7.90 15.64 8.81
CA GLY A 141 -6.58 16.05 8.35
C GLY A 141 -5.59 14.90 8.13
N ILE A 142 -6.08 13.66 8.03
CA ILE A 142 -5.39 12.55 7.37
C ILE A 142 -6.20 12.22 6.12
N SER A 143 -5.62 12.40 4.94
CA SER A 143 -6.25 12.08 3.66
C SER A 143 -5.38 11.14 2.83
N PHE A 144 -6.02 10.44 1.90
CA PHE A 144 -5.42 9.38 1.08
C PHE A 144 -5.72 9.69 -0.38
N MET A 145 -4.69 9.96 -1.17
CA MET A 145 -4.81 10.02 -2.63
C MET A 145 -5.00 8.62 -3.18
N VAL A 146 -6.01 8.45 -4.03
CA VAL A 146 -6.31 7.23 -4.78
C VAL A 146 -5.99 7.46 -6.25
N THR A 147 -5.25 6.54 -6.86
CA THR A 147 -5.04 6.47 -8.32
C THR A 147 -5.31 5.06 -8.84
N LYS A 148 -5.38 4.91 -10.17
CA LYS A 148 -5.37 3.58 -10.80
C LYS A 148 -3.99 2.94 -10.64
N ASP A 149 -3.95 1.69 -10.21
CA ASP A 149 -2.74 0.88 -10.07
C ASP A 149 -2.79 -0.33 -11.01
N GLU A 150 -1.78 -0.48 -11.85
CA GLU A 150 -1.74 -1.49 -12.92
C GLU A 150 -1.57 -2.92 -12.41
N GLU A 151 -0.90 -3.11 -11.26
CA GLU A 151 -0.77 -4.44 -10.64
C GLU A 151 -2.14 -4.90 -10.12
N LYS A 152 -2.85 -4.02 -9.40
CA LYS A 152 -4.22 -4.27 -8.94
C LYS A 152 -5.19 -4.45 -10.11
N GLY A 153 -5.07 -3.64 -11.17
CA GLY A 153 -5.91 -3.72 -12.36
C GLY A 153 -5.76 -5.01 -13.19
N ARG A 154 -4.68 -5.77 -12.99
CA ARG A 154 -4.50 -7.12 -13.57
C ARG A 154 -5.11 -8.24 -12.72
N GLN A 155 -5.56 -7.97 -11.49
CA GLN A 155 -6.12 -8.96 -10.58
C GLN A 155 -7.64 -9.12 -10.79
N GLN A 156 -8.10 -10.37 -10.90
CA GLN A 156 -9.53 -10.67 -11.07
C GLN A 156 -10.30 -10.37 -9.78
N ASN A 157 -11.49 -9.77 -9.92
CA ASN A 157 -12.39 -9.36 -8.82
C ASN A 157 -11.78 -8.32 -7.85
N ILE A 158 -10.77 -7.57 -8.28
CA ILE A 158 -10.11 -6.51 -7.51
C ILE A 158 -10.26 -5.18 -8.26
N THR A 159 -10.54 -4.08 -7.54
CA THR A 159 -10.50 -2.74 -8.15
C THR A 159 -9.06 -2.28 -8.34
N SER A 160 -8.81 -1.60 -9.47
CA SER A 160 -7.53 -0.91 -9.73
C SER A 160 -7.34 0.35 -8.88
N ASP A 161 -8.38 0.85 -8.21
CA ASP A 161 -8.28 1.99 -7.29
C ASP A 161 -7.46 1.62 -6.05
N ALA A 162 -6.28 2.22 -5.91
CA ALA A 162 -5.39 1.98 -4.79
C ALA A 162 -4.83 3.27 -4.18
N ILE A 163 -4.50 3.22 -2.88
CA ILE A 163 -3.87 4.31 -2.15
C ILE A 163 -2.48 4.56 -2.74
N ALA A 164 -2.26 5.72 -3.36
CA ALA A 164 -0.96 6.12 -3.91
C ALA A 164 -0.14 6.95 -2.92
N ARG A 165 -0.81 7.76 -2.11
CA ARG A 165 -0.20 8.77 -1.23
C ARG A 165 -1.09 9.05 -0.03
N ILE A 166 -0.48 9.49 1.07
CA ILE A 166 -1.09 9.82 2.35
C ILE A 166 -0.64 11.23 2.72
N ASP A 167 -1.59 12.13 2.89
CA ASP A 167 -1.38 13.54 3.22
C ASP A 167 -1.78 13.84 4.66
N ILE A 168 -0.90 14.54 5.37
CA ILE A 168 -1.06 14.92 6.77
C ILE A 168 -1.13 16.44 6.90
N ASN A 169 -2.34 16.91 7.21
CA ASN A 169 -2.67 18.28 7.57
C ASN A 169 -3.04 18.41 9.07
N SER A 170 -2.83 17.35 9.85
CA SER A 170 -3.20 17.26 11.27
C SER A 170 -1.95 17.31 12.17
N PRO A 171 -1.74 18.36 12.99
CA PRO A 171 -0.53 18.53 13.81
C PRO A 171 -0.40 17.53 14.98
N LYS A 172 -1.33 16.58 15.09
CA LYS A 172 -1.32 15.48 16.06
C LYS A 172 -0.50 14.28 15.59
N ILE A 173 -0.26 14.17 14.27
CA ILE A 173 0.44 13.05 13.66
C ILE A 173 1.92 13.38 13.49
N THR A 174 2.79 12.42 13.76
CA THR A 174 4.22 12.49 13.45
C THR A 174 4.59 11.48 12.38
N THR A 175 5.74 11.64 11.72
CA THR A 175 6.39 10.52 11.05
C THR A 175 6.95 9.52 12.07
N VAL A 176 7.35 8.33 11.62
CA VAL A 176 8.10 7.37 12.44
C VAL A 176 9.44 7.94 12.95
N SER A 177 10.04 8.90 12.24
CA SER A 177 11.23 9.65 12.67
C SER A 177 10.92 10.78 13.66
N GLY A 178 9.65 10.99 14.04
CA GLY A 178 9.23 12.02 14.98
C GLY A 178 9.03 13.43 14.41
N ALA A 179 9.11 13.61 13.08
CA ALA A 179 8.82 14.89 12.42
C ALA A 179 7.32 15.19 12.40
N LYS A 180 6.93 16.46 12.50
CA LYS A 180 5.52 16.93 12.48
C LYS A 180 5.38 18.34 11.92
N ILE A 181 4.13 18.75 11.67
CA ILE A 181 3.75 20.15 11.42
C ILE A 181 4.25 21.03 12.58
N GLY A 182 4.87 22.16 12.25
CA GLY A 182 5.48 23.09 13.21
C GLY A 182 6.95 22.81 13.58
N ASP A 183 7.56 21.71 13.12
CA ASP A 183 9.02 21.56 13.21
C ASP A 183 9.72 22.49 12.21
N THR A 184 10.90 23.03 12.55
CA THR A 184 11.68 23.87 11.63
C THR A 184 12.37 23.06 10.54
N GLU A 185 12.80 23.71 9.47
CA GLU A 185 13.58 23.05 8.43
C GLU A 185 14.87 22.39 8.95
N GLU A 186 15.58 23.05 9.87
CA GLU A 186 16.78 22.52 10.52
C GLU A 186 16.42 21.30 11.36
N LYS A 187 15.25 21.33 12.01
CA LYS A 187 14.77 20.17 12.75
C LYS A 187 14.50 18.99 11.82
N ILE A 188 13.85 19.19 10.68
CA ILE A 188 13.65 18.13 9.67
C ILE A 188 15.00 17.63 9.12
N LYS A 189 15.91 18.53 8.75
CA LYS A 189 17.28 18.21 8.28
C LYS A 189 18.10 17.44 9.34
N SER A 190 17.76 17.55 10.63
CA SER A 190 18.37 16.76 11.73
C SER A 190 17.75 15.38 11.98
N LEU A 191 16.57 15.09 11.42
CA LEU A 191 15.83 13.83 11.63
C LEU A 191 16.06 12.78 10.53
N TYR A 192 16.75 13.16 9.46
CA TYR A 192 17.04 12.33 8.30
C TYR A 192 18.53 12.44 7.93
N PRO A 193 19.18 11.38 7.41
CA PRO A 193 20.58 11.45 6.98
C PRO A 193 20.78 12.56 5.93
N PRO A 194 21.85 13.38 6.01
CA PRO A 194 22.04 14.54 5.14
C PRO A 194 22.03 14.21 3.63
N GLU A 195 22.50 13.02 3.26
CA GLU A 195 22.53 12.52 1.89
C GLU A 195 21.23 11.81 1.45
N GLN A 196 20.20 11.82 2.30
CA GLN A 196 18.86 11.32 2.02
C GLN A 196 17.78 12.42 2.12
N ILE A 197 18.13 13.69 2.34
CA ILE A 197 17.18 14.80 2.43
C ILE A 197 17.46 15.87 1.35
N GLU A 198 16.74 15.80 0.23
CA GLU A 198 16.78 16.84 -0.80
C GLU A 198 16.00 18.08 -0.35
N VAL A 199 16.40 19.27 -0.83
CA VAL A 199 15.67 20.52 -0.64
C VAL A 199 15.37 21.14 -2.00
N LYS A 200 14.12 21.55 -2.24
CA LYS A 200 13.67 22.23 -3.47
C LYS A 200 12.79 23.42 -3.11
N THR A 201 12.81 24.49 -3.90
CA THR A 201 11.89 25.63 -3.71
C THR A 201 10.45 25.21 -4.01
N HIS A 202 9.49 25.74 -3.25
CA HIS A 202 8.06 25.53 -3.46
C HIS A 202 7.54 26.47 -4.57
N GLU A 203 6.76 25.94 -5.53
CA GLU A 203 6.36 26.68 -6.74
C GLU A 203 5.53 27.94 -6.44
N TYR A 204 4.66 27.88 -5.41
CA TYR A 204 3.72 28.96 -5.08
C TYR A 204 4.14 29.82 -3.88
N ASN A 205 5.16 29.40 -3.12
CA ASN A 205 5.70 30.17 -2.00
C ASN A 205 7.19 30.46 -2.22
N PRO A 206 7.58 31.69 -2.61
CA PRO A 206 8.98 32.08 -2.83
C PRO A 206 9.91 31.99 -1.62
N LYS A 207 9.40 31.70 -0.43
CA LYS A 207 10.18 31.41 0.79
C LYS A 207 10.13 29.95 1.21
N GLY A 208 9.13 29.21 0.72
CA GLY A 208 8.85 27.83 1.11
C GLY A 208 9.71 26.82 0.38
N HIS A 209 9.87 25.66 1.00
CA HIS A 209 10.63 24.55 0.44
C HIS A 209 9.88 23.23 0.58
N TYR A 210 10.19 22.32 -0.34
CA TYR A 210 10.01 20.89 -0.13
C TYR A 210 11.29 20.30 0.44
N LEU A 211 11.18 19.68 1.61
CA LEU A 211 12.22 18.82 2.16
C LEU A 211 11.80 17.38 1.86
N ILE A 212 12.57 16.68 1.03
CA ILE A 212 12.17 15.40 0.42
C ILE A 212 13.11 14.29 0.91
N PHE A 213 12.57 13.36 1.70
CA PHE A 213 13.27 12.16 2.12
C PHE A 213 13.35 11.14 0.98
N VAL A 214 14.57 10.78 0.59
CA VAL A 214 14.92 9.82 -0.46
C VAL A 214 15.57 8.59 0.19
N PRO A 215 14.88 7.45 0.26
CA PRO A 215 15.45 6.22 0.83
C PRO A 215 16.54 5.65 -0.09
N LYS A 216 17.57 5.06 0.53
CA LYS A 216 18.64 4.32 -0.17
C LYS A 216 18.25 2.87 -0.46
N GLU A 217 17.37 2.28 0.35
CA GLU A 217 17.02 0.86 0.24
C GLU A 217 16.23 0.58 -1.04
N GLN A 218 16.69 -0.40 -1.81
CA GLN A 218 16.14 -0.73 -3.14
C GLN A 218 14.67 -1.16 -3.09
N THR A 219 14.18 -1.65 -1.93
CA THR A 219 12.77 -1.98 -1.70
C THR A 219 11.86 -0.75 -1.60
N ASP A 220 12.39 0.35 -1.08
CA ASP A 220 11.65 1.59 -0.80
C ASP A 220 11.98 2.72 -1.79
N ASN A 221 12.89 2.51 -2.74
CA ASN A 221 13.36 3.50 -3.72
C ASN A 221 12.25 4.20 -4.53
N LYS A 222 11.05 3.61 -4.60
CA LYS A 222 9.83 4.14 -5.24
C LYS A 222 8.99 5.04 -4.33
N TYR A 223 9.27 5.13 -3.03
CA TYR A 223 8.51 5.94 -2.08
C TYR A 223 9.30 7.18 -1.63
N ARG A 224 8.60 8.22 -1.16
CA ARG A 224 9.20 9.41 -0.52
C ARG A 224 8.42 9.80 0.73
N VAL A 225 9.04 10.61 1.59
CA VAL A 225 8.31 11.55 2.47
C VAL A 225 8.63 12.96 1.99
N VAL A 226 7.63 13.82 1.85
CA VAL A 226 7.80 15.24 1.49
C VAL A 226 7.22 16.08 2.61
N PHE A 227 8.00 17.02 3.11
CA PHE A 227 7.56 18.07 4.04
C PHE A 227 7.46 19.38 3.27
N GLU A 228 6.34 20.08 3.42
CA GLU A 228 6.12 21.40 2.82
C GLU A 228 6.34 22.47 3.88
N THR A 229 7.04 23.56 3.56
CA THR A 229 7.38 24.60 4.54
C THR A 229 6.96 26.00 4.10
N ASP A 230 6.78 26.89 5.07
CA ASP A 230 6.59 28.33 4.85
C ASP A 230 7.92 29.10 4.68
N GLY A 231 9.06 28.40 4.72
CA GLY A 231 10.40 28.96 4.83
C GLY A 231 10.92 29.08 6.27
N LYS A 232 10.18 28.57 7.24
CA LYS A 232 10.59 28.47 8.66
C LYS A 232 10.24 27.11 9.24
N GLN A 233 9.02 26.64 9.01
CA GLN A 233 8.43 25.46 9.64
C GLN A 233 7.56 24.65 8.68
N VAL A 234 7.39 23.36 8.99
CA VAL A 234 6.51 22.45 8.27
C VAL A 234 5.05 22.90 8.41
N THR A 235 4.35 23.05 7.29
CA THR A 235 2.92 23.40 7.19
C THR A 235 2.06 22.16 6.95
N SER A 236 2.52 21.26 6.08
CA SER A 236 1.91 19.96 5.78
C SER A 236 3.03 18.93 5.53
N PHE A 237 2.72 17.63 5.56
CA PHE A 237 3.64 16.61 5.07
C PHE A 237 2.93 15.37 4.54
N ARG A 238 3.60 14.63 3.66
CA ARG A 238 3.02 13.53 2.88
C ARG A 238 3.99 12.39 2.64
N SER A 239 3.48 11.16 2.48
CA SER A 239 4.27 10.01 2.00
C SER A 239 3.49 9.22 0.95
N GLY A 240 4.18 8.49 0.07
CA GLY A 240 3.53 7.88 -1.09
C GLY A 240 4.50 7.29 -2.11
N LYS A 241 3.97 6.59 -3.11
CA LYS A 241 4.72 6.13 -4.29
C LYS A 241 4.98 7.28 -5.27
N LEU A 242 6.05 7.16 -6.04
CA LEU A 242 6.30 7.96 -7.24
C LEU A 242 5.43 7.45 -8.40
N PRO A 243 4.91 8.34 -9.26
CA PRO A 243 5.10 9.80 -9.23
C PRO A 243 4.20 10.56 -8.24
N GLU A 244 3.10 9.97 -7.73
CA GLU A 244 2.00 10.65 -7.04
C GLU A 244 2.40 11.45 -5.78
N VAL A 245 3.39 10.96 -5.03
CA VAL A 245 3.95 11.66 -3.87
C VAL A 245 4.55 13.02 -4.21
N GLY A 246 4.95 13.23 -5.48
CA GLY A 246 5.49 14.49 -6.00
C GLY A 246 4.46 15.43 -6.63
N TYR A 247 3.19 15.03 -6.82
CA TYR A 247 2.18 15.92 -7.43
C TYR A 247 1.91 17.13 -6.53
N VAL A 248 2.02 18.35 -7.06
CA VAL A 248 1.79 19.57 -6.28
C VAL A 248 0.29 19.79 -6.06
N GLU A 249 -0.48 19.87 -7.15
CA GLU A 249 -1.93 20.10 -7.15
C GLU A 249 -2.79 18.90 -6.73
N GLY A 250 -2.16 17.83 -6.24
CA GLY A 250 -2.84 16.61 -5.80
C GLY A 250 -3.50 15.84 -6.94
N CYS A 251 -4.82 15.99 -7.08
CA CYS A 251 -5.66 15.33 -8.09
C CYS A 251 -6.42 16.33 -8.98
N SER A 252 -6.01 17.59 -8.99
CA SER A 252 -6.63 18.68 -9.75
C SER A 252 -6.16 18.72 -11.21
#